data_AF-A0A2A3JXS5-F1
#
_entry.id   AF-A0A2A3JXS5-F1
#
_cell.length_a   1.000
_cell.length_b   1.000
_cell.length_c   1.000
_cell.angle_alpha   90.00
_cell.angle_beta   90.00
_cell.angle_gamma   90.00
#
_symmetry.space_group_name_H-M   'P 1'
#
loop_
_entity.id
_entity.type
_entity.pdbx_description
1 polymer ?
#
loop_
_entity_poly.entity_id
_entity_poly.type
_entity_poly.pdbx_seq_one_letter_code
_entity_poly.pdbx_strand_id
1 'polypeptide(L)'
;MSELDARAEQAGILGEYRDLYGEWHSTPPETQAALLSAMGLDGDAPLTVRDLPKWHVCSHGEPPSLGVPGAWQITLEDGRGIEGEGRLPALPLGRHRLVSGGETCWLLSAPR
;
A
#
# COMPACT_ATOMS: atom_id res chain seq x y z
N MET A 1 -15.59 18.83 7.76
CA MET A 1 -15.21 17.50 7.27
C MET A 1 -15.89 16.49 8.16
N SER A 2 -16.78 15.69 7.60
CA SER A 2 -17.53 14.65 8.32
C SER A 2 -16.69 13.38 8.50
N GLU A 3 -17.13 12.47 9.36
CA GLU A 3 -16.50 11.14 9.49
C GLU A 3 -16.60 10.33 8.20
N LEU A 4 -17.67 10.53 7.43
CA LEU A 4 -17.85 9.92 6.11
C LEU A 4 -16.79 10.42 5.13
N ASP A 5 -16.56 11.74 5.08
CA ASP A 5 -15.54 12.33 4.21
C ASP A 5 -14.13 11.79 4.55
N ALA A 6 -13.80 11.70 5.84
CA ALA A 6 -12.51 11.19 6.29
C ALA A 6 -12.31 9.70 5.92
N ARG A 7 -13.38 8.89 6.00
CA ARG A 7 -13.35 7.48 5.57
C ARG A 7 -13.23 7.34 4.06
N ALA A 8 -13.98 8.16 3.31
CA ALA A 8 -13.91 8.19 1.86
C ALA A 8 -12.48 8.53 1.40
N GLU A 9 -11.87 9.56 1.99
CA GLU A 9 -10.49 9.96 1.71
C GLU A 9 -9.49 8.84 2.03
N GLN A 10 -9.60 8.18 3.19
CA GLN A 10 -8.74 7.05 3.56
C GLN A 10 -8.88 5.85 2.61
N ALA A 11 -10.07 5.63 2.04
CA ALA A 11 -10.32 4.61 1.04
C ALA A 11 -9.84 4.99 -0.38
N GLY A 12 -9.38 6.24 -0.58
CA GLY A 12 -8.98 6.75 -1.88
C GLY A 12 -10.14 7.22 -2.77
N ILE A 13 -11.31 7.48 -2.19
CA ILE A 13 -12.45 8.09 -2.87
C ILE A 13 -12.24 9.61 -2.91
N LEU A 14 -12.21 10.18 -4.11
CA LEU A 14 -12.02 11.62 -4.30
C LEU A 14 -13.28 12.38 -3.85
N GLY A 15 -13.10 13.42 -3.06
CA GLY A 15 -14.19 14.31 -2.62
C GLY A 15 -14.67 15.29 -3.72
N GLU A 16 -13.84 15.51 -4.73
CA GLU A 16 -14.16 16.32 -5.90
C GLU A 16 -13.34 15.87 -7.11
N TYR A 17 -13.85 16.16 -8.31
CA TYR A 17 -13.12 15.93 -9.55
C TYR A 17 -13.45 17.01 -10.57
N ARG A 18 -12.53 17.19 -11.52
CA ARG A 18 -12.74 18.05 -12.69
C ARG A 18 -13.17 17.19 -13.86
N ASP A 19 -14.30 17.53 -14.47
CA ASP A 19 -14.84 16.79 -15.60
C ASP A 19 -14.14 17.16 -16.93
N LEU A 20 -14.62 16.54 -18.01
CA LEU A 20 -14.09 16.73 -19.37
C LEU A 20 -14.33 18.15 -19.93
N TYR A 21 -15.30 18.88 -19.41
CA TYR A 21 -15.59 20.27 -19.78
C TYR A 21 -14.83 21.27 -18.88
N GLY A 22 -14.10 20.75 -17.90
CA GLY A 22 -13.30 21.52 -16.97
C GLY A 22 -14.07 22.04 -15.77
N GLU A 23 -15.31 21.59 -15.56
CA GLU A 23 -16.15 21.93 -14.41
C GLU A 23 -15.78 21.08 -13.19
N TRP A 24 -15.83 21.68 -12.01
CA TRP A 24 -15.59 20.98 -10.75
C TRP A 24 -16.89 20.42 -10.19
N HIS A 25 -16.86 19.15 -9.82
CA HIS A 25 -17.98 18.45 -9.21
C HIS A 25 -17.56 17.88 -7.86
N SER A 26 -18.37 18.09 -6.83
CA SER A 26 -18.20 17.43 -5.53
C SER A 26 -18.83 16.04 -5.56
N THR A 27 -18.21 15.08 -4.88
CA THR A 27 -18.74 13.73 -4.69
C THR A 27 -19.77 13.74 -3.57
N PRO A 28 -21.08 13.54 -3.86
CA PRO A 28 -22.13 13.63 -2.85
C PRO A 28 -22.01 12.54 -1.78
N PRO A 29 -22.49 12.78 -0.54
CA PRO A 29 -22.43 11.81 0.55
C PRO A 29 -23.02 10.44 0.19
N GLU A 30 -24.10 10.39 -0.57
CA GLU A 30 -24.73 9.15 -1.04
C GLU A 30 -23.80 8.33 -1.96
N THR A 31 -22.98 9.02 -2.78
CA THR A 31 -22.01 8.37 -3.66
C THR A 31 -20.82 7.86 -2.85
N GLN A 32 -20.33 8.64 -1.89
CA GLN A 32 -19.26 8.20 -0.98
C GLN A 32 -19.65 6.93 -0.23
N ALA A 33 -20.86 6.89 0.34
CA ALA A 33 -21.37 5.72 1.05
C ALA A 33 -21.54 4.49 0.14
N ALA A 34 -22.08 4.68 -1.08
CA ALA A 34 -22.24 3.59 -2.04
C ALA A 34 -20.89 3.00 -2.48
N LEU A 35 -19.89 3.85 -2.70
CA LEU A 35 -18.53 3.41 -3.06
C LEU A 35 -17.86 2.67 -1.91
N LEU A 36 -17.97 3.16 -0.67
CA LEU A 36 -17.46 2.46 0.51
C LEU A 36 -18.09 1.06 0.66
N SER A 37 -19.41 0.94 0.49
CA SER A 37 -20.07 -0.37 0.51
C SER A 37 -19.62 -1.28 -0.64
N ALA A 38 -19.48 -0.74 -1.85
CA ALA A 38 -18.96 -1.50 -2.99
C ALA A 38 -17.52 -2.02 -2.76
N MET A 39 -16.71 -1.30 -1.98
CA MET A 39 -15.36 -1.71 -1.57
C MET A 39 -15.35 -2.68 -0.37
N GLY A 40 -16.51 -2.98 0.22
CA GLY A 40 -16.63 -3.79 1.44
C GLY A 40 -16.15 -3.05 2.70
N LEU A 41 -16.25 -1.72 2.71
CA LEU A 41 -15.82 -0.82 3.78
C LEU A 41 -17.02 -0.13 4.47
N ASP A 42 -18.21 -0.73 4.45
CA ASP A 42 -19.48 -0.20 4.97
C ASP A 42 -19.69 -0.38 6.49
N GLY A 43 -18.70 -0.90 7.23
CA GLY A 43 -18.73 -1.04 8.69
C GLY A 43 -17.75 -0.13 9.42
N ASP A 44 -17.88 0.01 10.73
CA ASP A 44 -16.93 0.76 11.59
C ASP A 44 -15.65 -0.02 11.93
N ALA A 45 -15.36 -1.09 11.20
CA ALA A 45 -14.15 -1.85 11.42
C ALA A 45 -12.93 -0.95 11.14
N PRO A 46 -12.05 -0.72 12.13
CA PRO A 46 -10.85 0.07 11.90
C PRO A 46 -10.01 -0.60 10.81
N LEU A 47 -9.52 0.19 9.86
CA LEU A 47 -8.55 -0.27 8.88
C LEU A 47 -7.36 -0.85 9.64
N THR A 48 -7.02 -2.11 9.35
CA THR A 48 -6.00 -2.84 10.09
C THR A 48 -4.66 -2.11 9.94
N VAL A 49 -4.12 -1.59 11.04
CA VAL A 49 -2.83 -0.91 11.04
C VAL A 49 -1.75 -1.99 10.98
N ARG A 50 -0.93 -1.92 9.93
CA ARG A 50 0.22 -2.78 9.72
C ARG A 50 1.48 -1.94 9.71
N ASP A 51 2.57 -2.46 10.26
CA ASP A 51 3.87 -1.80 10.20
C ASP A 51 4.50 -1.92 8.81
N LEU A 52 4.24 -3.04 8.12
CA LEU A 52 4.65 -3.25 6.74
C LEU A 52 3.44 -3.32 5.80
N PRO A 53 3.54 -2.75 4.59
CA PRO A 53 2.51 -2.94 3.59
C PRO A 53 2.44 -4.41 3.16
N LYS A 54 1.28 -4.85 2.64
CA LYS A 54 1.14 -6.19 2.04
C LYS A 54 2.09 -6.39 0.86
N TRP A 55 2.27 -5.34 0.08
CA TRP A 55 3.06 -5.31 -1.15
C TRP A 55 3.83 -3.99 -1.21
N HIS A 56 5.06 -4.04 -1.70
CA HIS A 56 5.87 -2.85 -1.98
C HIS A 56 6.54 -3.03 -3.34
N VAL A 57 6.26 -2.13 -4.27
CA VAL A 57 6.88 -2.11 -5.60
C VAL A 57 8.13 -1.23 -5.52
N CYS A 58 9.26 -1.74 -5.98
CA CYS A 58 10.54 -1.03 -5.98
C CYS A 58 11.23 -1.13 -7.35
N SER A 59 12.14 -0.20 -7.62
CA SER A 59 12.96 -0.23 -8.84
C SER A 59 13.99 -1.35 -8.75
N HIS A 60 14.12 -2.12 -9.83
CA HIS A 60 15.16 -3.13 -10.00
C HIS A 60 16.55 -2.54 -9.81
N GLY A 61 17.41 -3.26 -9.06
CA GLY A 61 18.80 -2.87 -8.86
C GLY A 61 19.00 -1.74 -7.85
N GLU A 62 17.92 -1.23 -7.24
CA GLU A 62 17.96 -0.20 -6.22
C GLU A 62 17.42 -0.74 -4.88
N PRO A 63 17.98 -0.30 -3.74
CA PRO A 63 17.40 -0.62 -2.43
C PRO A 63 15.96 -0.13 -2.34
N PRO A 64 14.99 -0.98 -1.93
CA PRO A 64 13.63 -0.55 -1.69
C PRO A 64 13.59 0.59 -0.66
N SER A 65 12.83 1.64 -0.94
CA SER A 65 12.59 2.75 -0.01
C SER A 65 11.50 2.39 0.98
N LEU A 66 11.70 1.29 1.71
CA LEU A 66 10.80 0.77 2.74
C LEU A 66 11.53 0.78 4.08
N GLY A 67 10.98 1.48 5.06
CA GLY A 67 11.46 1.41 6.44
C GLY A 67 11.07 0.06 7.03
N VAL A 68 12.06 -0.69 7.52
CA VAL A 68 11.84 -2.02 8.09
C VAL A 68 12.25 -2.00 9.56
N PRO A 69 11.34 -2.35 10.49
CA PRO A 69 11.67 -2.32 11.91
C PRO A 69 12.56 -3.52 12.26
N GLY A 70 13.79 -3.24 12.71
CA GLY A 70 14.72 -4.23 13.24
C GLY A 70 15.26 -5.23 12.22
N ALA A 71 15.44 -6.47 12.68
CA ALA A 71 15.99 -7.56 11.89
C ALA A 71 14.97 -8.08 10.87
N TRP A 72 15.44 -8.35 9.67
CA TRP A 72 14.62 -8.79 8.55
C TRP A 72 15.23 -9.99 7.83
N GLN A 73 14.36 -10.72 7.13
CA GLN A 73 14.72 -11.81 6.23
C GLN A 73 14.01 -11.64 4.89
N ILE A 74 14.76 -11.75 3.80
CA ILE A 74 14.26 -11.75 2.43
C ILE A 74 14.47 -13.14 1.83
N THR A 75 13.40 -13.74 1.31
CA THR A 75 13.48 -14.85 0.37
C THR A 75 13.36 -14.29 -1.04
N LEU A 76 14.42 -14.43 -1.84
CA LEU A 76 14.41 -14.07 -3.26
C LEU A 76 13.48 -15.00 -4.05
N GLU A 77 13.18 -14.63 -5.30
CA GLU A 77 12.28 -15.41 -6.15
C GLU A 77 12.85 -16.81 -6.46
N ASP A 78 14.18 -16.90 -6.56
CA ASP A 78 14.90 -18.16 -6.77
C ASP A 78 15.08 -19.00 -5.49
N GLY A 79 14.49 -18.55 -4.36
CA GLY A 79 14.54 -19.24 -3.08
C GLY A 79 15.77 -18.94 -2.23
N ARG A 80 16.77 -18.19 -2.72
CA ARG A 80 17.91 -17.78 -1.89
C ARG A 80 17.46 -16.85 -0.77
N GLY A 81 18.04 -17.04 0.42
CA GLY A 81 17.81 -16.21 1.59
C GLY A 81 18.84 -15.10 1.73
N ILE A 82 18.39 -13.92 2.13
CA ILE A 82 19.23 -12.82 2.61
C ILE A 82 18.68 -12.38 3.96
N GLU A 83 19.54 -12.08 4.92
CA GLU A 83 19.15 -11.56 6.22
C GLU A 83 19.96 -10.30 6.56
N GLY A 84 19.42 -9.46 7.43
CA GLY A 84 20.07 -8.24 7.86
C GLY A 84 19.24 -7.45 8.84
N GLU A 85 19.67 -6.21 9.11
CA GLU A 85 18.98 -5.27 9.99
C GLU A 85 18.98 -3.88 9.33
N GLY A 86 17.91 -3.12 9.54
CA GLY A 86 17.79 -1.76 9.02
C GLY A 86 17.54 -1.71 7.50
N ARG A 87 18.45 -1.07 6.75
CA ARG A 87 18.25 -0.80 5.31
C ARG A 87 18.27 -2.09 4.49
N LEU A 88 17.30 -2.22 3.57
CA LEU A 88 17.23 -3.35 2.64
C LEU A 88 18.30 -3.26 1.52
N PRO A 89 18.79 -4.40 1.00
CA PRO A 89 19.71 -4.42 -0.12
C PRO A 89 18.99 -4.15 -1.45
N ALA A 90 19.76 -3.85 -2.49
CA ALA A 90 19.25 -3.85 -3.86
C ALA A 90 18.78 -5.26 -4.27
N LEU A 91 17.66 -5.33 -4.99
CA LEU A 91 17.03 -6.61 -5.35
C LEU A 91 17.12 -6.88 -6.87
N PRO A 92 17.31 -8.16 -7.26
CA PRO A 92 17.16 -8.57 -8.65
C PRO A 92 15.73 -8.33 -9.13
N LEU A 93 15.48 -8.42 -10.43
CA LEU A 93 14.13 -8.34 -10.97
C LEU A 93 13.32 -9.54 -10.47
N GLY A 94 12.08 -9.32 -10.05
CA GLY A 94 11.21 -10.41 -9.64
C GLY A 94 10.36 -10.14 -8.40
N ARG A 95 9.84 -11.22 -7.83
CA ARG A 95 8.97 -11.17 -6.63
C ARG A 95 9.67 -11.82 -5.45
N HIS A 96 9.82 -11.07 -4.37
CA HIS A 96 10.54 -11.50 -3.19
C HIS A 96 9.66 -11.37 -1.96
N ARG A 97 9.94 -12.17 -0.94
CA ARG A 97 9.19 -12.16 0.32
C ARG A 97 10.07 -11.59 1.43
N LEU A 98 9.68 -10.46 1.99
CA LEU A 98 10.25 -9.86 3.19
C LEU A 98 9.46 -10.31 4.42
N VAL A 99 10.17 -10.69 5.47
CA VAL A 99 9.63 -10.93 6.81
C VAL A 99 10.36 -10.04 7.80
N SER A 100 9.63 -9.25 8.59
CA SER A 100 10.17 -8.44 9.68
C SER A 100 9.11 -8.21 10.75
N GLY A 101 9.48 -8.24 12.03
CA GLY A 101 8.52 -8.01 13.13
C GLY A 101 7.32 -8.96 13.15
N GLY A 102 7.45 -10.17 12.59
CA GLY A 102 6.34 -11.12 12.42
C GLY A 102 5.39 -10.80 11.26
N GLU A 103 5.59 -9.67 10.57
CA GLU A 103 4.83 -9.31 9.37
C GLU A 103 5.50 -9.79 8.09
N THR A 104 4.68 -10.10 7.09
CA THR A 104 5.14 -10.42 5.73
C THR A 104 4.77 -9.31 4.75
N CYS A 105 5.74 -8.89 3.94
CA CYS A 105 5.59 -7.97 2.83
C CYS A 105 6.15 -8.59 1.55
N TRP A 106 5.42 -8.50 0.44
CA TRP A 106 5.92 -8.90 -0.87
C TRP A 106 6.63 -7.72 -1.54
N LEU A 107 7.90 -7.89 -1.87
CA LEU A 107 8.70 -6.93 -2.62
C LEU A 107 8.63 -7.27 -4.11
N LEU A 108 8.07 -6.36 -4.90
CA LEU A 108 7.94 -6.50 -6.35
C LEU A 108 9.00 -5.59 -7.00
N SER A 109 10.15 -6.19 -7.30
CA SER A 109 11.26 -5.51 -7.96
C SER A 109 11.00 -5.47 -9.46
N ALA A 110 10.71 -4.28 -9.98
CA ALA A 110 10.23 -4.06 -11.34
C ALA A 110 11.20 -3.18 -12.16
N PRO A 111 11.24 -3.30 -13.50
CA PRO A 111 11.97 -2.33 -14.31
C PRO A 111 11.31 -0.94 -14.19
N ARG A 112 12.08 0.10 -14.52
CA ARG A 112 11.53 1.46 -14.66
C ARG A 112 10.71 1.59 -15.94
#